data_AF-A0A8I1D6W7-F1
#
_entry.id   AF-A0A8I1D6W7-F1
#
_cell.length_a   1.000
_cell.length_b   1.000
_cell.length_c   1.000
_cell.angle_alpha   90.00
_cell.angle_beta   90.00
_cell.angle_gamma   90.00
#
_symmetry.space_group_name_H-M   'P 1'
#
loop_
_entity.id
_entity.type
_entity.pdbx_description
1 polymer ?
#
loop_
_entity_poly.entity_id
_entity_poly.type
_entity_poly.pdbx_seq_one_letter_code
_entity_poly.pdbx_strand_id
1 'polypeptide(L)'
;MSAAEESDVAQARVFLALLNSEIDELSERIESALRLVRGARPVAPVLASAARTDAAALRKDLHRVHALVEQLVRRFPAVNSPTDVPAARSLRS
;
A
#
# COMPACT_ATOMS: atom_id res chain seq x y z
N MET A 1 25.77 -9.75 4.40
CA MET A 1 24.47 -9.66 5.10
C MET A 1 24.40 -10.84 6.04
N SER A 2 24.12 -10.60 7.32
CA SER A 2 23.90 -11.67 8.30
C SER A 2 22.51 -12.30 8.11
N ALA A 3 22.32 -13.52 8.65
CA ALA A 3 21.02 -14.19 8.60
C ALA A 3 19.89 -13.40 9.28
N ALA A 4 20.22 -12.63 10.32
CA ALA A 4 19.27 -11.75 11.00
C ALA A 4 18.83 -10.57 10.11
N GLU A 5 19.79 -9.91 9.45
CA GLU A 5 19.49 -8.81 8.51
C GLU A 5 18.64 -9.29 7.31
N GLU A 6 18.90 -10.49 6.82
CA GLU A 6 18.11 -11.10 5.73
C GLU A 6 16.69 -11.45 6.19
N SER A 7 16.53 -11.92 7.43
CA SER A 7 15.22 -12.15 8.04
C SER A 7 14.42 -10.85 8.21
N ASP A 8 15.06 -9.79 8.71
CA ASP A 8 14.43 -8.47 8.85
C ASP A 8 13.98 -7.90 7.49
N VAL A 9 14.80 -8.03 6.45
CA VAL A 9 14.45 -7.63 5.09
C VAL A 9 13.29 -8.45 4.55
N ALA A 10 13.27 -9.77 4.79
CA ALA A 10 12.17 -10.63 4.38
C ALA A 10 10.85 -10.23 5.06
N GLN A 11 10.88 -9.93 6.36
CA GLN A 11 9.71 -9.42 7.08
C GLN A 11 9.26 -8.05 6.56
N ALA A 12 10.21 -7.14 6.31
CA ALA A 12 9.90 -5.84 5.73
C ALA A 12 9.22 -5.95 4.36
N ARG A 13 9.59 -6.94 3.52
CA ARG A 13 8.90 -7.21 2.25
C ARG A 13 7.46 -7.65 2.44
N VAL A 14 7.19 -8.52 3.42
CA VAL A 14 5.82 -8.94 3.75
C VAL A 14 5.00 -7.73 4.19
N PHE A 15 5.55 -6.90 5.07
CA PHE A 15 4.85 -5.71 5.55
C PHE A 15 4.61 -4.68 4.42
N LEU A 16 5.58 -4.50 3.52
CA LEU A 16 5.41 -3.67 2.32
C LEU A 16 4.27 -4.16 1.43
N ALA A 17 4.15 -5.48 1.23
CA ALA A 17 3.05 -6.05 0.45
C ALA A 17 1.68 -5.76 1.08
N LEU A 18 1.58 -5.84 2.41
CA LEU A 18 0.36 -5.49 3.14
C LEU A 18 0.02 -4.00 3.00
N LEU A 19 1.00 -3.10 3.13
CA LEU A 19 0.78 -1.67 2.94
C LEU A 19 0.35 -1.33 1.49
N ASN A 20 0.89 -2.03 0.49
CA ASN A 20 0.47 -1.84 -0.90
C ASN A 20 -0.98 -2.31 -1.11
N SER A 21 -1.37 -3.44 -0.51
CA SER A 21 -2.77 -3.89 -0.55
C SER A 21 -3.72 -2.89 0.11
N GLU A 22 -3.31 -2.27 1.22
CA GLU A 22 -4.08 -1.23 1.89
C GLU A 22 -4.21 0.03 1.02
N ILE A 23 -3.16 0.42 0.30
CA ILE A 23 -3.19 1.52 -0.68
C ILE A 23 -4.24 1.24 -1.77
N ASP A 24 -4.27 0.02 -2.30
CA ASP A 24 -5.24 -0.38 -3.32
C ASP A 24 -6.68 -0.31 -2.77
N GLU A 25 -6.94 -0.88 -1.59
CA GLU A 25 -8.26 -0.84 -0.96
C GLU A 25 -8.73 0.60 -0.68
N LEU A 26 -7.88 1.44 -0.08
CA LEU A 26 -8.21 2.83 0.20
C LEU A 26 -8.49 3.61 -1.10
N SER A 27 -7.73 3.34 -2.16
CA SER A 27 -7.94 3.95 -3.47
C SER A 27 -9.31 3.57 -4.06
N GLU A 28 -9.67 2.30 -4.02
CA GLU A 28 -10.99 1.82 -4.48
C GLU A 28 -12.15 2.42 -3.68
N ARG A 29 -11.99 2.55 -2.36
CA ARG A 29 -13.01 3.16 -1.49
C ARG A 29 -13.17 4.65 -1.76
N ILE A 30 -12.07 5.38 -2.00
CA ILE A 30 -12.11 6.79 -2.43
C ILE A 30 -12.86 6.90 -3.75
N GLU A 31 -12.53 6.07 -4.74
CA GLU A 31 -13.22 6.09 -6.03
C GLU A 31 -14.71 5.83 -5.89
N SER A 32 -15.09 4.84 -5.08
CA SER A 32 -16.48 4.48 -4.80
C SER A 32 -17.23 5.64 -4.15
N ALA A 33 -16.65 6.29 -3.14
CA ALA A 33 -17.22 7.47 -2.51
C ALA A 33 -17.41 8.62 -3.52
N LEU A 34 -16.44 8.87 -4.40
CA LEU A 34 -16.55 9.90 -5.43
C LEU A 34 -17.61 9.58 -6.49
N ARG A 35 -17.79 8.31 -6.86
CA ARG A 35 -18.90 7.87 -7.73
C ARG A 35 -20.24 8.13 -7.07
N LEU A 36 -20.39 7.85 -5.77
CA LEU A 36 -21.59 8.17 -4.99
C LEU A 36 -21.86 9.69 -4.96
N VAL A 37 -20.85 10.53 -4.73
CA VAL A 37 -21.00 11.99 -4.79
C VAL A 37 -21.55 12.43 -6.15
N ARG A 38 -21.02 11.90 -7.25
CA ARG A 38 -21.45 12.28 -8.61
C ARG A 38 -22.90 11.84 -8.88
N GLY A 39 -23.27 10.63 -8.48
CA GLY A 39 -24.62 10.09 -8.69
C GLY A 39 -25.70 10.69 -7.78
N ALA A 40 -25.35 10.99 -6.52
CA ALA A 40 -26.32 11.46 -5.52
C ALA A 40 -26.53 12.98 -5.52
N ARG A 41 -25.60 13.78 -6.03
CA ARG A 41 -25.66 15.25 -5.97
C ARG A 41 -26.98 15.87 -6.49
N PRO A 42 -27.64 15.35 -7.56
CA PRO A 42 -28.88 15.94 -8.06
C PRO A 42 -30.12 15.63 -7.21
N VAL A 43 -30.11 14.54 -6.43
CA VAL A 43 -31.31 13.97 -5.79
C VAL A 43 -31.20 13.82 -4.27
N ALA A 44 -29.98 13.76 -3.73
CA ALA A 44 -29.71 13.56 -2.31
C ALA A 44 -28.44 14.33 -1.88
N PRO A 45 -28.52 15.67 -1.73
CA PRO A 45 -27.37 16.52 -1.43
C PRO A 45 -26.69 16.20 -0.09
N VAL A 46 -27.45 15.76 0.91
CA VAL A 46 -26.90 15.35 2.23
C VAL A 46 -26.04 14.09 2.09
N LEU A 47 -26.51 13.07 1.35
CA LEU A 47 -25.72 11.86 1.07
C LEU A 47 -24.47 12.18 0.25
N ALA A 48 -24.58 13.06 -0.75
CA ALA A 48 -23.43 13.52 -1.52
C ALA A 48 -22.43 14.32 -0.67
N SER A 49 -22.88 15.04 0.36
CA SER A 49 -21.99 15.72 1.30
C SER A 49 -21.28 14.73 2.22
N ALA A 50 -22.00 13.75 2.78
CA ALA A 50 -21.42 12.70 3.62
C ALA A 50 -20.34 11.92 2.86
N ALA A 51 -20.66 11.42 1.65
CA ALA A 51 -19.69 10.70 0.81
C ALA A 51 -18.45 11.54 0.45
N ARG A 52 -18.59 12.87 0.32
CA ARG A 52 -17.44 13.77 0.11
C ARG A 52 -16.56 13.87 1.36
N THR A 53 -17.16 13.95 2.54
CA THR A 53 -16.44 13.93 3.82
C THR A 53 -15.69 12.61 3.98
N ASP A 54 -16.33 11.48 3.66
CA ASP A 54 -15.71 10.15 3.72
C ASP A 54 -14.52 10.06 2.76
N ALA A 55 -14.67 10.51 1.51
CA ALA A 55 -13.56 10.56 0.56
C ALA A 55 -12.39 11.44 1.05
N ALA A 56 -12.68 12.53 1.77
CA ALA A 56 -11.64 13.39 2.34
C ALA A 56 -10.92 12.72 3.52
N ALA A 57 -11.62 11.94 4.35
CA ALA A 57 -11.02 11.15 5.41
C ALA A 57 -10.11 10.04 4.84
N LEU A 58 -10.62 9.26 3.89
CA LEU A 58 -9.88 8.18 3.26
C LEU A 58 -8.60 8.67 2.56
N ARG A 59 -8.61 9.87 1.96
CA ARG A 59 -7.39 10.48 1.40
C ARG A 59 -6.32 10.79 2.44
N LYS A 60 -6.71 11.15 3.66
CA LYS A 60 -5.75 11.36 4.76
C LYS A 60 -5.14 10.03 5.19
N ASP A 61 -5.95 8.99 5.27
CA ASP A 61 -5.49 7.64 5.59
C ASP A 61 -4.53 7.13 4.51
N LEU A 62 -4.90 7.28 3.24
CA LEU A 62 -4.04 6.91 2.10
C LEU A 62 -2.69 7.64 2.15
N HIS A 63 -2.68 8.95 2.43
CA HIS A 63 -1.45 9.70 2.59
C HIS A 63 -0.58 9.17 3.74
N ARG A 64 -1.20 8.78 4.86
CA ARG A 64 -0.50 8.19 5.99
C ARG A 64 0.12 6.84 5.64
N VAL A 65 -0.58 5.99 4.89
CA VAL A 65 -0.05 4.68 4.46
C VAL A 65 1.14 4.87 3.51
N HIS A 66 1.06 5.81 2.56
CA HIS A 66 2.23 6.15 1.72
C HIS A 66 3.44 6.60 2.56
N ALA A 67 3.23 7.42 3.60
CA ALA A 67 4.31 7.81 4.49
C ALA A 67 4.93 6.63 5.25
N LEU A 68 4.14 5.59 5.59
CA LEU A 68 4.65 4.35 6.19
C LEU A 68 5.48 3.54 5.20
N VAL A 69 5.03 3.44 3.94
CA VAL A 69 5.81 2.80 2.86
C VAL A 69 7.16 3.50 2.69
N GLU A 70 7.18 4.84 2.62
CA GLU A 70 8.42 5.59 2.51
C GLU A 70 9.38 5.35 3.69
N GLN A 71 8.85 5.34 4.92
CA GLN A 71 9.64 5.04 6.11
C GLN A 71 10.23 3.63 6.08
N LEU A 72 9.43 2.64 5.67
CA LEU A 72 9.85 1.25 5.57
C LEU A 72 10.94 1.07 4.53
N VAL A 73 10.78 1.65 3.33
CA VAL A 73 11.76 1.59 2.24
C VAL A 73 13.06 2.31 2.62
N ARG A 74 12.98 3.46 3.32
CA ARG A 74 14.16 4.15 3.85
C ARG A 74 14.91 3.30 4.88
N ARG A 75 14.18 2.57 5.73
CA ARG A 75 14.78 1.71 6.76
C ARG A 75 15.39 0.44 6.17
N PHE A 76 14.76 -0.14 5.15
CA PHE A 76 15.17 -1.39 4.50
C PHE A 76 15.27 -1.22 2.97
N PRO A 77 16.33 -0.58 2.44
CA PRO A 77 16.45 -0.33 1.00
C PRO A 77 16.42 -1.61 0.13
N ALA A 78 16.88 -2.73 0.70
CA ALA A 78 16.94 -4.03 0.04
C ALA A 78 15.56 -4.67 -0.23
N VAL A 79 14.44 -4.09 0.24
CA VAL A 79 13.10 -4.58 -0.10
C VAL A 79 12.77 -4.43 -1.59
N ASN A 80 13.40 -3.47 -2.27
CA ASN A 80 13.22 -3.21 -3.70
C ASN A 80 14.25 -3.92 -4.60
N SER A 81 15.27 -4.55 -4.01
CA SER A 81 16.25 -5.30 -4.77
C SER A 81 15.63 -6.64 -5.18
N PRO A 82 15.74 -7.07 -6.45
CA PRO A 82 15.42 -8.45 -6.81
C PRO A 82 16.25 -9.36 -5.91
N THR A 83 15.60 -10.30 -5.23
CA THR A 83 16.31 -11.32 -4.45
C THR A 83 17.20 -12.06 -5.43
N ASP A 84 18.51 -11.95 -5.28
CA ASP A 84 19.47 -12.74 -6.04
C ASP A 84 19.22 -14.19 -5.66
N VAL A 85 18.33 -14.88 -6.40
CA VAL A 85 18.15 -16.31 -6.23
C VAL A 85 19.47 -16.91 -6.68
N PRO A 86 20.25 -17.56 -5.79
CA PRO A 86 21.51 -18.14 -6.22
C PRO A 86 21.15 -19.19 -7.25
N ALA A 87 21.55 -18.95 -8.50
CA ALA A 87 21.42 -19.89 -9.60
C ALA A 87 21.90 -21.24 -9.07
N ALA A 88 20.97 -22.20 -9.01
CA ALA A 88 21.20 -23.51 -8.41
C ALA A 88 22.55 -24.03 -8.89
N ARG A 89 23.47 -24.17 -7.94
CA ARG A 89 24.84 -24.59 -8.14
C ARG A 89 24.81 -25.82 -9.04
N SER A 90 25.34 -25.66 -10.25
CA SER A 90 25.60 -26.75 -11.19
C SER A 90 26.50 -27.77 -10.49
N LEU A 91 25.86 -28.77 -9.88
CA LEU A 91 26.48 -29.99 -9.39
C LEU A 91 25.96 -31.10 -10.29
N ARG A 92 26.57 -31.22 -11.46
CA ARG A 92 26.65 -32.51 -12.14
C ARG A 92 28.09 -32.68 -12.61
N SER A 93 28.72 -33.65 -11.95
CA SER A 93 30.01 -34.26 -12.23
C SER A 93 30.07 -34.90 -13.61
#